data_AF-A0A1V4TE42-F1
#
_entry.id   AF-A0A1V4TE42-F1
#
_cell.length_a   1.000
_cell.length_b   1.000
_cell.length_c   1.000
_cell.angle_alpha   90.00
_cell.angle_beta   90.00
_cell.angle_gamma   90.00
#
_symmetry.space_group_name_H-M   'P 1'
#
loop_
_entity.id
_entity.type
_entity.pdbx_description
1 polymer ?
#
loop_
_entity_poly.entity_id
_entity_poly.type
_entity_poly.pdbx_seq_one_letter_code
_entity_poly.pdbx_strand_id
1 'polypeptide(L)'
;MAYRIPSSKVLEDSIRRVIREQQSIPSQRRFTELVLEDLKRKNPDYKVGEVRMRKMALHRNLAKVTIMYRETKEPSRKGRCPVCTSPTEELHNLTLDDRKVELGFKCTKCPFWTGPRKRVPVRYTFSMMGAIVPPAKKKGKYAQWKFA
;
A
#
# COMPACT_ATOMS: atom_id res chain seq x y z
N MET A 1 11.85 31.37 1.75
CA MET A 1 11.37 30.53 0.62
C MET A 1 9.93 30.14 0.88
N ALA A 2 8.99 30.62 0.08
CA ALA A 2 7.59 30.23 0.20
C ALA A 2 7.43 28.81 -0.36
N TYR A 3 7.06 27.84 0.47
CA TYR A 3 6.64 26.52 -0.03
C TYR A 3 5.13 26.52 -0.15
N ARG A 4 4.61 25.95 -1.24
CA ARG A 4 3.17 25.84 -1.44
C ARG A 4 2.74 24.40 -1.31
N ILE A 5 1.71 24.19 -0.52
CA ILE A 5 1.05 22.89 -0.41
C ILE A 5 -0.01 22.82 -1.52
N PRO A 6 0.06 21.86 -2.45
CA PRO A 6 -0.95 21.72 -3.49
C PRO A 6 -2.30 21.32 -2.87
N SER A 7 -3.38 21.77 -3.51
CA SER A 7 -4.74 21.36 -3.16
C SER A 7 -4.95 19.86 -3.45
N SER A 8 -5.96 19.26 -2.82
CA SER A 8 -6.28 17.84 -3.02
C SER A 8 -6.58 17.52 -4.49
N LYS A 9 -7.37 18.35 -5.17
CA LYS A 9 -7.75 18.15 -6.58
C LYS A 9 -6.54 18.13 -7.52
N VAL A 10 -5.68 19.15 -7.41
CA VAL A 10 -4.46 19.25 -8.24
C VAL A 10 -3.56 18.05 -8.02
N LEU A 11 -3.48 17.58 -6.78
CA LEU A 11 -2.68 16.42 -6.44
C LEU A 11 -3.29 15.11 -6.98
N GLU A 12 -4.60 14.93 -6.88
CA GLU A 12 -5.32 13.79 -7.42
C GLU A 12 -5.13 13.68 -8.94
N ASP A 13 -5.23 14.79 -9.66
CA ASP A 13 -5.04 14.82 -11.12
C ASP A 13 -3.61 14.45 -11.53
N SER A 14 -2.61 14.99 -10.82
CA SER A 14 -1.21 14.65 -11.06
C SER A 14 -0.90 13.18 -10.74
N ILE A 15 -1.42 12.64 -9.64
CA ILE A 15 -1.29 11.21 -9.32
C ILE A 15 -1.89 10.32 -10.41
N ARG A 16 -3.10 10.66 -10.90
CA ARG A 16 -3.78 9.89 -11.96
C ARG A 16 -2.96 9.87 -13.25
N ARG A 17 -2.38 11.00 -13.64
CA ARG A 17 -1.54 11.12 -14.84
C ARG A 17 -0.29 10.25 -14.72
N VAL A 18 0.46 10.40 -13.63
CA VAL A 18 1.70 9.65 -13.39
C VAL A 18 1.48 8.14 -13.35
N ILE A 19 0.40 7.68 -12.71
CA ILE A 19 0.09 6.24 -12.65
C ILE A 19 -0.28 5.69 -14.03
N ARG A 20 -1.02 6.46 -14.84
CA ARG A 20 -1.38 6.05 -16.21
C ARG A 20 -0.15 5.96 -17.11
N GLU A 21 0.77 6.90 -17.00
CA GLU A 21 2.00 6.93 -17.80
C GLU A 21 2.95 5.79 -17.43
N GLN A 22 3.19 5.57 -16.14
CA GLN A 22 4.18 4.59 -15.68
C GLN A 22 3.63 3.16 -15.56
N GLN A 23 2.31 3.00 -15.46
CA GLN A 23 1.56 1.75 -15.22
C GLN A 23 1.86 1.03 -13.89
N SER A 24 3.12 0.95 -13.48
CA SER A 24 3.61 0.35 -12.24
C SER A 24 4.85 1.08 -11.71
N ILE A 25 4.81 1.48 -10.45
CA ILE A 25 5.87 2.22 -9.77
C ILE A 25 6.33 1.41 -8.56
N PRO A 26 7.60 0.98 -8.50
CA PRO A 26 8.07 -0.05 -7.56
C PRO A 26 8.38 0.47 -6.14
N SER A 27 8.36 1.78 -5.90
CA SER A 27 8.71 2.35 -4.60
C SER A 27 7.97 3.64 -4.28
N GLN A 28 7.83 3.92 -2.98
CA GLN A 28 7.26 5.16 -2.45
C GLN A 28 8.04 6.41 -2.86
N ARG A 29 9.37 6.33 -2.78
CA ARG A 29 10.25 7.44 -3.14
C ARG A 29 10.11 7.78 -4.61
N ARG A 30 10.17 6.77 -5.49
CA ARG A 30 10.00 6.96 -6.94
C ARG A 30 8.63 7.53 -7.30
N PHE A 31 7.58 7.05 -6.63
CA PHE A 31 6.23 7.60 -6.80
C PHE A 31 6.17 9.08 -6.44
N THR A 32 6.82 9.47 -5.35
CA THR A 32 6.84 10.86 -4.89
C THR A 32 7.66 11.75 -5.82
N GLU A 33 8.82 11.29 -6.30
CA GLU A 33 9.67 11.98 -7.28
C GLU A 33 8.89 12.29 -8.57
N LEU A 34 8.24 11.28 -9.17
CA LEU A 34 7.48 11.43 -10.40
C LEU A 34 6.30 12.40 -10.27
N VAL A 35 5.57 12.32 -9.15
CA VAL A 35 4.45 13.26 -8.89
C VAL A 35 4.96 14.67 -8.64
N LEU A 36 6.11 14.84 -7.97
CA LEU A 36 6.72 16.15 -7.78
C LEU A 36 7.24 16.74 -9.10
N GLU A 37 7.81 15.93 -9.99
CA GLU A 37 8.22 16.35 -11.34
C GLU A 37 7.01 16.90 -12.13
N ASP A 38 5.87 16.20 -12.09
CA ASP A 38 4.63 16.67 -12.74
C ASP A 38 4.07 17.95 -12.09
N LEU A 39 4.07 18.03 -10.75
CA LEU A 39 3.57 19.22 -10.04
C LEU A 39 4.43 20.46 -10.28
N LYS A 40 5.75 20.29 -10.34
CA LYS A 40 6.70 21.40 -10.56
C LYS A 40 6.55 22.05 -11.93
N ARG A 41 6.06 21.31 -12.94
CA ARG A 41 5.69 21.88 -14.25
C ARG A 41 4.57 22.91 -14.14
N LYS A 42 3.70 22.81 -13.13
CA LYS A 42 2.61 23.75 -12.88
C LYS A 42 3.02 24.89 -11.95
N ASN A 43 3.75 24.56 -10.88
CA ASN A 43 4.30 25.56 -9.96
C ASN A 43 5.58 25.03 -9.29
N PRO A 44 6.72 25.73 -9.40
CA PRO A 44 7.99 25.27 -8.88
C PRO A 44 8.04 25.16 -7.34
N ASP A 45 7.17 25.89 -6.64
CA ASP A 45 7.15 25.95 -5.17
C ASP A 45 6.35 24.80 -4.52
N TYR A 46 5.73 23.92 -5.33
CA TYR A 46 4.97 22.80 -4.79
C TYR A 46 5.87 21.76 -4.12
N LYS A 47 5.53 21.42 -2.87
CA LYS A 47 6.14 20.33 -2.11
C LYS A 47 5.08 19.43 -1.49
N VAL A 48 5.35 18.13 -1.49
CA VAL A 48 4.50 17.13 -0.84
C VAL A 48 5.36 16.02 -0.25
N GLY A 49 5.05 15.61 0.99
CA GLY A 49 5.71 14.50 1.65
C GLY A 49 5.18 13.13 1.21
N GLU A 50 6.03 12.11 1.30
CA GLU A 50 5.71 10.73 0.91
C GLU A 50 4.47 10.18 1.63
N VAL A 51 4.36 10.41 2.94
CA VAL A 51 3.24 9.92 3.75
C VAL A 51 1.91 10.47 3.25
N ARG A 52 1.86 11.76 2.88
CA ARG A 52 0.65 12.37 2.31
C ARG A 52 0.35 11.76 0.95
N MET A 53 1.36 11.53 0.13
CA MET A 53 1.19 10.91 -1.19
C MET A 53 0.59 9.50 -1.09
N ARG A 54 1.13 8.69 -0.18
CA ARG A 54 0.64 7.34 0.11
C ARG A 54 -0.81 7.36 0.61
N LYS A 55 -1.11 8.23 1.57
CA LYS A 55 -2.47 8.37 2.12
C LYS A 55 -3.46 8.82 1.06
N MET A 56 -3.10 9.79 0.22
CA MET A 56 -3.95 10.27 -0.87
C MET A 56 -4.24 9.16 -1.88
N ALA A 57 -3.22 8.44 -2.34
CA ALA A 57 -3.39 7.34 -3.29
C ALA A 57 -4.34 6.25 -2.77
N LEU A 58 -4.24 5.92 -1.47
CA LEU A 58 -5.07 4.92 -0.80
C LEU A 58 -6.50 5.42 -0.53
N HIS A 59 -6.66 6.57 0.13
CA HIS A 59 -7.98 7.04 0.57
C HIS A 59 -8.90 7.44 -0.59
N ARG A 60 -8.32 7.87 -1.70
CA ARG A 60 -9.05 8.26 -2.91
C ARG A 60 -9.10 7.15 -3.95
N ASN A 61 -8.60 5.94 -3.63
CA ASN A 61 -8.57 4.80 -4.54
C ASN A 61 -7.99 5.15 -5.93
N LEU A 62 -6.89 5.92 -5.95
CA LEU A 62 -6.28 6.39 -7.20
C LEU A 62 -5.32 5.35 -7.80
N ALA A 63 -4.84 4.44 -6.96
CA ALA A 63 -3.84 3.44 -7.29
C ALA A 63 -4.15 2.12 -6.58
N LYS A 64 -3.84 1.00 -7.23
CA LYS A 64 -3.70 -0.27 -6.53
C LYS A 64 -2.36 -0.25 -5.80
N VAL A 65 -2.39 -0.39 -4.48
CA VAL A 65 -1.18 -0.38 -3.65
C VAL A 65 -0.89 -1.79 -3.15
N THR A 66 0.20 -2.37 -3.61
CA THR A 66 0.72 -3.63 -3.09
C THR A 66 1.77 -3.32 -2.03
N ILE A 67 1.59 -3.91 -0.85
CA ILE A 67 2.45 -3.66 0.31
C ILE A 67 3.24 -4.93 0.59
N MET A 68 4.57 -4.81 0.62
CA MET A 68 5.46 -5.87 1.08
C MET A 68 5.68 -5.72 2.58
N TYR A 69 5.58 -6.82 3.31
CA TYR A 69 5.66 -6.85 4.76
C TYR A 69 6.89 -7.60 5.25
N ARG A 70 7.39 -7.21 6.42
CA ARG A 70 8.30 -8.00 7.25
C ARG A 70 7.56 -8.37 8.53
N GLU A 71 7.60 -9.65 8.89
CA GLU A 71 7.10 -10.11 10.19
C GLU A 71 8.13 -9.87 11.29
N THR A 72 7.65 -9.47 12.46
CA THR A 72 8.46 -9.28 13.66
C THR A 72 8.14 -10.36 14.68
N LYS A 73 8.97 -10.49 15.72
CA LYS A 73 8.70 -11.41 16.84
C LYS A 73 7.66 -10.84 17.82
N GLU A 74 7.33 -9.56 17.71
CA GLU A 74 6.36 -8.90 18.57
C GLU A 74 4.93 -9.37 18.26
N PRO A 75 4.07 -9.54 19.29
CA PRO A 75 2.66 -9.80 19.08
C PRO A 75 2.00 -8.58 18.43
N SER A 76 1.04 -8.84 17.55
CA SER A 76 0.18 -7.80 16.99
C SER A 76 -0.73 -7.23 18.08
N ARG A 77 -1.05 -5.94 17.99
CA ARG A 77 -1.92 -5.24 18.92
C ARG A 77 -2.90 -4.38 18.14
N LYS A 78 -4.09 -4.19 18.72
CA LYS A 78 -5.08 -3.25 18.21
C LYS A 78 -4.51 -1.84 18.20
N GLY A 79 -4.75 -1.09 17.12
CA GLY A 79 -4.23 0.27 17.03
C GLY A 79 -4.55 0.96 15.71
N ARG A 80 -3.70 1.92 15.35
CA ARG A 80 -3.78 2.62 14.06
C ARG A 80 -2.97 1.90 13.00
N CYS A 81 -3.51 1.84 11.79
CA CYS A 81 -2.84 1.25 10.64
C CYS A 81 -1.51 1.98 10.36
N PRO A 82 -0.37 1.29 10.25
CA PRO A 82 0.92 1.91 9.97
C PRO A 82 1.00 2.55 8.56
N VAL A 83 0.10 2.15 7.66
CA VAL A 83 0.11 2.59 6.26
C VAL A 83 -0.70 3.88 6.08
N CYS A 84 -1.98 3.86 6.47
CA CYS A 84 -2.94 4.94 6.24
C CYS A 84 -3.47 5.60 7.53
N THR A 85 -2.99 5.19 8.71
CA THR A 85 -3.40 5.71 10.04
C THR A 85 -4.88 5.58 10.40
N SER A 86 -5.65 4.82 9.61
CA SER A 86 -7.05 4.49 9.92
C SER A 86 -7.14 3.43 11.03
N PRO A 87 -8.29 3.31 11.71
CA PRO A 87 -8.48 2.25 12.71
C PRO A 87 -8.37 0.85 12.08
N THR A 88 -7.93 -0.11 12.89
CA THR A 88 -7.90 -1.53 12.54
C THR A 88 -8.98 -2.29 13.29
N GLU A 89 -9.60 -3.25 12.60
CA GLU A 89 -10.59 -4.17 13.14
C GLU A 89 -9.93 -5.53 13.41
N GLU A 90 -10.47 -6.25 14.39
CA GLU A 90 -10.05 -7.61 14.72
C GLU A 90 -10.49 -8.58 13.64
N LEU A 91 -9.54 -9.35 13.13
CA LEU A 91 -9.78 -10.50 12.30
C LEU A 91 -9.92 -11.71 13.22
N HIS A 92 -11.11 -12.30 13.26
CA HIS A 92 -11.38 -13.51 14.00
C HIS A 92 -11.99 -14.55 13.08
N ASN A 93 -11.83 -15.81 13.44
CA ASN A 93 -12.54 -16.91 12.82
C ASN A 93 -13.26 -17.73 13.89
N LEU A 94 -14.29 -18.47 13.48
CA LEU A 94 -14.97 -19.44 14.33
C LEU A 94 -14.32 -20.80 14.12
N THR A 95 -14.03 -21.51 15.20
CA THR A 95 -13.67 -22.93 15.16
C THR A 95 -14.92 -23.78 14.93
N LEU A 96 -14.73 -25.07 14.64
CA LEU A 96 -15.83 -26.03 14.50
C LEU A 96 -16.74 -26.09 15.75
N ASP A 97 -16.19 -25.82 16.94
CA ASP A 97 -16.94 -25.76 18.21
C ASP A 97 -17.47 -24.34 18.55
N ASP A 98 -17.66 -23.47 17.56
CA ASP A 98 -18.16 -22.08 17.70
C ASP A 98 -17.32 -21.13 18.59
N ARG A 99 -16.09 -21.51 18.96
CA ARG A 99 -15.17 -20.62 19.68
C ARG A 99 -14.55 -19.59 18.74
N LYS A 100 -14.44 -18.34 19.20
CA LYS A 100 -13.75 -17.25 18.47
C LYS A 100 -12.25 -17.35 18.69
N VAL A 101 -11.49 -17.43 17.60
CA VAL A 101 -10.02 -17.36 17.61
C VAL A 101 -9.58 -16.09 16.91
N GLU A 102 -8.82 -15.26 17.62
CA GLU A 102 -8.20 -14.06 17.06
C GLU A 102 -7.07 -14.42 16.10
N LEU A 103 -7.25 -14.06 14.82
CA LEU A 103 -6.25 -14.27 13.77
C LEU A 103 -5.34 -13.06 13.60
N GLY A 104 -5.76 -11.87 14.03
CA GLY A 104 -4.97 -10.64 13.97
C GLY A 104 -5.83 -9.41 13.69
N PHE A 105 -5.32 -8.47 12.89
CA PHE A 105 -6.00 -7.20 12.63
C PHE A 105 -5.97 -6.82 11.15
N LYS A 106 -7.06 -6.23 10.66
CA LYS A 106 -7.19 -5.72 9.29
C LYS A 106 -7.55 -4.23 9.31
N CYS A 107 -7.05 -3.46 8.35
CA CYS A 107 -7.47 -2.08 8.18
C CYS A 107 -8.79 -1.97 7.38
N THR A 108 -9.65 -1.03 7.76
CA THR A 108 -10.93 -0.76 7.08
C THR A 108 -10.77 -0.03 5.75
N LYS A 109 -9.69 0.73 5.56
CA LYS A 109 -9.52 1.63 4.40
C LYS A 109 -8.41 1.23 3.42
N CYS A 110 -7.50 0.33 3.79
CA CYS A 110 -6.37 -0.03 2.94
C CYS A 110 -6.10 -1.54 3.02
N PRO A 111 -5.32 -2.11 2.09
CA PRO A 111 -5.08 -3.56 2.06
C PRO A 111 -4.13 -4.07 3.17
N PHE A 112 -3.90 -3.27 4.21
CA PHE A 112 -3.10 -3.65 5.36
C PHE A 112 -3.80 -4.68 6.21
N TRP A 113 -3.08 -5.75 6.54
CA TRP A 113 -3.47 -6.71 7.56
C TRP A 113 -2.23 -7.27 8.26
N THR A 114 -2.41 -7.71 9.50
CA THR A 114 -1.40 -8.37 10.31
C THR A 114 -2.00 -9.63 10.91
N GLY A 115 -1.22 -10.70 10.97
CA GLY A 115 -1.59 -11.91 11.70
C GLY A 115 -1.28 -11.78 13.20
N PRO A 116 -1.13 -12.89 13.94
CA PRO A 116 -0.83 -12.87 15.38
C PRO A 116 0.48 -12.17 15.69
N ARG A 117 1.47 -12.30 14.79
CA ARG A 117 2.73 -11.55 14.82
C ARG A 117 2.62 -10.24 14.05
N LYS A 118 3.20 -9.19 14.59
CA LYS A 118 3.15 -7.84 14.01
C LYS A 118 3.90 -7.78 12.68
N ARG A 119 3.19 -7.34 11.65
CA ARG A 119 3.74 -7.04 10.32
C ARG A 119 4.07 -5.56 10.16
N VAL A 120 5.29 -5.29 9.70
CA VAL A 120 5.77 -3.95 9.40
C VAL A 120 5.88 -3.78 7.88
N PRO A 121 5.24 -2.76 7.27
CA PRO A 121 5.40 -2.44 5.86
C PRO A 121 6.85 -2.06 5.53
N VAL A 122 7.41 -2.64 4.47
CA VAL A 122 8.80 -2.39 4.03
C VAL A 122 8.83 -1.69 2.68
N ARG A 123 8.00 -2.11 1.73
CA ARG A 123 7.98 -1.55 0.37
C ARG A 123 6.54 -1.38 -0.11
N TYR A 124 6.33 -0.30 -0.85
CA TYR A 124 5.06 0.02 -1.51
C TYR A 124 5.26 0.01 -3.02
N THR A 125 4.42 -0.74 -3.71
CA THR A 125 4.33 -0.74 -5.17
C THR A 125 2.97 -0.18 -5.55
N PHE A 126 2.96 0.79 -6.46
CA PHE A 126 1.74 1.45 -6.95
C PHE A 126 1.50 1.01 -8.39
N SER A 127 0.33 0.46 -8.70
CA SER A 127 -0.03 0.10 -10.06
C SER A 127 -1.38 0.70 -10.45
N MET A 128 -1.62 0.77 -11.76
CA MET A 128 -2.91 1.21 -12.29
C MET A 128 -4.05 0.31 -11.77
N MET A 129 -5.14 0.94 -11.36
CA MET A 129 -6.36 0.28 -10.92
C MET A 129 -6.94 -0.48 -12.13
N GLY A 130 -6.82 -1.81 -12.15
CA GLY A 130 -7.25 -2.65 -13.27
C GLY A 130 -6.15 -3.55 -13.86
N ALA A 131 -4.87 -3.32 -13.57
CA ALA A 131 -3.82 -4.27 -13.89
C ALA A 131 -3.71 -5.32 -12.77
N ILE A 132 -4.27 -6.51 -13.02
CA ILE A 132 -3.77 -7.73 -12.38
C ILE A 132 -2.34 -7.88 -12.92
N VAL A 133 -1.35 -7.29 -12.24
CA VAL A 133 0.03 -7.71 -12.46
C VAL A 133 0.11 -9.08 -11.78
N PRO A 134 0.12 -10.21 -12.52
CA PRO A 134 0.38 -11.49 -11.87
C PRO A 134 1.72 -11.38 -11.15
N PRO A 135 1.86 -11.94 -9.93
CA PRO A 135 3.16 -11.99 -9.29
C PRO A 135 4.13 -12.64 -10.27
N ALA A 136 5.27 -11.99 -10.53
CA ALA A 136 6.32 -12.53 -11.38
C ALA A 136 6.58 -13.98 -10.94
N LYS A 137 6.23 -14.95 -11.78
CA LYS A 137 6.38 -16.38 -11.48
C LYS A 137 7.86 -16.63 -11.15
N LYS A 138 8.21 -16.72 -9.87
CA LYS A 138 9.43 -17.42 -9.48
C LYS A 138 9.21 -18.86 -9.89
N LYS A 139 9.92 -19.34 -10.92
CA LYS A 139 9.93 -20.76 -11.30
C LYS A 139 10.41 -21.55 -10.08
N GLY A 140 9.48 -22.09 -9.30
CA GLY A 140 9.79 -23.00 -8.20
C GLY A 140 10.32 -24.30 -8.80
N LYS A 141 11.51 -24.72 -8.36
CA LYS A 141 12.22 -25.94 -8.81
C LYS A 141 11.59 -27.27 -8.38
N TYR A 142 10.39 -27.28 -7.79
CA TYR A 142 9.81 -28.46 -7.12
C TYR A 142 8.53 -28.99 -7.79
N ALA A 143 8.49 -29.05 -9.13
CA ALA A 143 7.41 -29.68 -9.88
C ALA A 143 7.79 -31.08 -10.42
N GLN A 144 8.67 -31.79 -9.72
CA GLN A 144 9.10 -33.16 -10.07
C GLN A 144 8.88 -34.10 -8.88
N TRP A 145 7.63 -34.42 -8.57
CA TRP A 145 7.29 -35.66 -7.92
C TRP A 145 6.11 -36.26 -8.69
N LYS A 146 6.43 -37.11 -9.67
CA LYS A 146 5.46 -38.06 -10.22
C LYS A 146 5.40 -39.21 -9.22
N PHE A 147 4.29 -39.33 -8.49
CA PHE A 147 4.00 -40.59 -7.81
C PHE A 147 3.68 -41.60 -8.91
N ALA A 148 4.50 -42.65 -8.97
CA ALA A 148 4.29 -43.83 -9.78
C ALA A 148 3.12 -44.66 -9.24
#